data_AF-Q50J92-F1
#
_entry.id   AF-Q50J92-F1
#
_cell.length_a   1.000
_cell.length_b   1.000
_cell.length_c   1.000
_cell.angle_alpha   90.00
_cell.angle_beta   90.00
_cell.angle_gamma   90.00
#
_symmetry.space_group_name_H-M   'P 1'
#
loop_
_entity.id
_entity.type
_entity.pdbx_description
1 polymer ?
#
loop_
_entity_poly.entity_id
_entity_poly.type
_entity_poly.pdbx_seq_one_letter_code
_entity_poly.pdbx_strand_id
1 'polypeptide(L)' 'LYNNIHHPSKLNVGADFHCFKDKIEPKWEDPICANGGKWTISCGKG' A
#
# COMPACT_ATOMS: atom_id res chain seq x y z
N LEU A 1 -9.59 -2.34 12.83
CA LEU A 1 -8.16 -2.31 12.43
C LEU A 1 -7.71 -0.88 12.10
N TYR A 2 -8.37 -0.19 11.16
CA TYR A 2 -8.01 1.18 10.75
C TYR A 2 -7.84 2.18 11.91
N ASN A 3 -8.73 2.15 12.90
CA ASN A 3 -8.66 3.06 14.05
C ASN A 3 -7.48 2.79 15.00
N ASN A 4 -6.80 1.66 14.85
CA ASN A 4 -5.68 1.24 15.69
C ASN A 4 -4.34 1.25 14.94
N ILE A 5 -4.31 1.71 13.69
CA ILE A 5 -3.07 1.85 12.90
C ILE A 5 -2.73 3.33 12.73
N HIS A 6 -1.43 3.62 12.62
CA HIS A 6 -0.98 4.97 12.38
C HIS A 6 -1.46 5.46 11.02
N HIS A 7 -2.05 6.66 11.01
CA HIS A 7 -2.39 7.34 9.77
C HIS A 7 -1.14 7.58 8.93
N PRO A 8 -1.26 7.64 7.59
CA PRO A 8 -0.12 7.88 6.71
C PRO A 8 0.74 9.08 7.06
N SER A 9 0.15 10.16 7.59
CA SER A 9 0.89 11.36 8.05
C SER A 9 1.79 11.13 9.25
N LYS A 10 1.52 10.09 10.05
CA LYS A 10 2.29 9.72 11.24
C LYS A 10 3.26 8.57 10.98
N LEU A 11 3.37 8.09 9.73
CA LEU A 11 4.34 7.07 9.36
C LEU A 11 5.73 7.69 9.14
N ASN A 12 6.76 6.95 9.52
CA ASN A 12 8.14 7.35 9.28
C ASN A 12 8.43 7.42 7.79
N VAL A 13 9.36 8.31 7.40
CA VAL A 13 9.78 8.41 5.99
C VAL A 13 10.41 7.09 5.56
N GLY A 14 9.93 6.54 4.43
CA GLY A 14 10.34 5.23 3.93
C GLY A 14 9.52 4.06 4.48
N ALA A 15 8.45 4.31 5.26
CA ALA A 15 7.50 3.27 5.62
C ALA A 15 6.45 3.08 4.52
N ASP A 16 6.23 1.83 4.13
CA ASP A 16 5.20 1.45 3.16
C ASP A 16 4.04 0.73 3.87
N PHE A 17 2.81 1.10 3.54
CA PHE A 17 1.59 0.42 4.02
C PHE A 17 0.83 -0.20 2.85
N HIS A 18 0.59 -1.50 2.94
CA HIS A 18 -0.02 -2.30 1.88
C HIS A 18 -1.33 -2.91 2.37
N CYS A 19 -2.41 -2.77 1.60
CA CYS A 19 -3.70 -3.38 1.88
C CYS A 19 -4.20 -4.08 0.61
N PHE A 20 -4.23 -5.41 0.64
CA PHE A 20 -4.62 -6.25 -0.49
C PHE A 20 -5.80 -7.13 -0.10
N LYS A 21 -6.50 -7.69 -1.09
CA LYS A 21 -7.55 -8.68 -0.85
C LYS A 21 -6.95 -9.94 -0.24
N ASP A 22 -7.76 -10.65 0.53
CA ASP A 22 -7.40 -11.96 1.09
C ASP A 22 -6.86 -12.89 -0.03
N LYS A 23 -5.73 -13.54 0.24
CA LYS A 23 -4.98 -14.43 -0.68
C LYS A 23 -4.23 -13.76 -1.84
N ILE A 24 -4.11 -12.43 -1.88
CA ILE A 24 -3.20 -11.74 -2.81
C ILE A 24 -1.98 -11.28 -2.02
N GLU A 25 -0.81 -11.79 -2.36
CA GLU A 25 0.41 -11.34 -1.69
C GLU A 25 0.81 -9.96 -2.22
N PRO A 26 1.28 -9.04 -1.35
CA PRO A 26 1.79 -7.72 -1.74
C PRO A 26 3.20 -7.86 -2.34
N LYS A 27 3.35 -8.71 -3.36
CA LYS A 27 4.60 -8.96 -4.05
C LYS A 27 4.43 -8.61 -5.52
N TRP A 28 5.49 -8.06 -6.10
CA TRP A 28 5.56 -7.82 -7.55
C TRP A 28 5.53 -9.14 -8.35
N GLU A 29 5.79 -10.28 -7.70
CA GLU A 29 5.83 -11.61 -8.29
C GLU A 29 4.46 -12.31 -8.37
N ASP A 30 3.40 -11.75 -7.76
CA ASP A 30 2.09 -12.37 -7.82
C ASP A 30 1.57 -12.29 -9.28
N PRO A 31 1.32 -13.43 -9.97
CA PRO A 31 0.96 -13.43 -11.37
C PRO A 31 -0.36 -12.70 -11.66
N ILE A 32 -1.21 -12.52 -10.64
CA ILE A 32 -2.45 -11.75 -10.72
C ILE A 32 -2.17 -10.24 -10.79
N CYS A 33 -1.15 -9.77 -10.07
CA CYS A 33 -0.80 -8.35 -9.98
C CYS A 33 0.29 -7.94 -10.99
N ALA A 34 1.14 -8.87 -11.44
CA ALA A 34 2.27 -8.60 -12.32
C ALA A 34 1.87 -8.01 -13.69
N ASN A 35 0.77 -8.48 -14.27
CA ASN A 35 0.24 -7.99 -15.55
C ASN A 35 -0.89 -6.95 -15.39
N GLY A 36 -1.07 -6.44 -14.17
CA GLY A 36 -2.09 -5.44 -13.87
C GLY A 36 -1.70 -4.02 -14.29
N GLY A 37 -2.50 -3.05 -13.88
CA GLY A 37 -2.21 -1.63 -14.00
C GLY A 37 -2.02 -0.98 -12.63
N LYS A 38 -1.20 0.08 -12.55
CA LYS A 38 -0.98 0.85 -11.32
C LYS A 38 -1.37 2.31 -11.52
N TRP A 39 -2.30 2.79 -10.71
CA TRP A 39 -2.59 4.22 -10.58
C TRP A 39 -1.82 4.79 -9.39
N THR A 40 -1.07 5.87 -9.61
CA THR A 40 -0.24 6.51 -8.57
C THR A 40 -0.64 7.97 -8.43
N ILE A 41 -0.84 8.42 -7.20
CA ILE A 41 -1.14 9.82 -6.88
C ILE A 41 -0.07 10.32 -5.91
N SER A 42 0.60 11.41 -6.28
CA SER A 42 1.55 12.10 -5.40
C SER A 42 0.79 13.17 -4.61
N CYS A 43 0.75 13.03 -3.29
CA CYS A 43 0.18 14.03 -2.38
C CYS A 43 1.29 14.67 -1.55
N GLY A 44 1.14 15.94 -1.19
CA GLY A 44 2.06 16.61 -0.27
C GLY A 44 2.04 15.96 1.12
N LYS A 45 3.12 16.14 1.88
CA LYS A 45 3.16 15.68 3.28
C LYS A 45 2.18 16.52 4.10
N GLY A 46 1.24 15.85 4.77
CA GLY A 46 0.29 16.44 5.71
C GLY A 46 0.70 16.29 7.15
#